data_AF-A0A7M3SAL0-F1
#
_entry.id   AF-A0A7M3SAL0-F1
#
_cell.length_a   1.000
_cell.length_b   1.000
_cell.length_c   1.000
_cell.angle_alpha   90.00
_cell.angle_beta   90.00
_cell.angle_gamma   90.00
#
_symmetry.space_group_name_H-M   'P 1'
#
loop_
_entity.id
_entity.type
_entity.pdbx_description
1 polymer ?
#
loop_
_entity_poly.entity_id
_entity_poly.type
_entity_poly.pdbx_seq_one_letter_code
_entity_poly.pdbx_strand_id
1 'polypeptide(L)'
;MRLFNVTDTEENKLIMQGATIPMLARMWGLEPGYLTSAVGLGEKVKGKYLIEPIGLRETPSNSMPVTLWHEWDKIYEIAGMIRNGKARIVSERVKGGWRRHTEVIG
;
A
#
# COMPACT_ATOMS: atom_id res chain seq x y z
N MET A 1 -9.61 11.97 13.71
CA MET A 1 -8.16 11.69 13.68
C MET A 1 -7.96 10.32 13.07
N ARG A 2 -7.19 10.20 11.98
CA ARG A 2 -6.92 8.90 11.33
C ARG A 2 -5.88 8.13 12.14
N LEU A 3 -6.11 6.83 12.29
CA LEU A 3 -5.22 5.89 12.97
C LEU A 3 -4.59 4.97 11.93
N PHE A 4 -3.40 4.46 12.22
CA PHE A 4 -2.63 3.62 11.31
C PHE A 4 -2.04 2.44 12.06
N ASN A 5 -2.08 1.28 11.42
CA ASN A 5 -1.23 0.16 11.76
C ASN A 5 0.07 0.28 10.96
N VAL A 6 1.19 0.15 11.64
CA VAL A 6 2.53 0.18 11.04
C VAL A 6 2.98 -1.26 10.88
N THR A 7 3.14 -1.70 9.64
CA THR A 7 3.65 -3.04 9.33
C THR A 7 4.98 -2.93 8.63
N ASP A 8 5.98 -3.64 9.15
CA ASP A 8 7.23 -3.87 8.46
C ASP A 8 7.04 -5.05 7.50
N THR A 9 7.14 -4.78 6.20
CA THR A 9 6.95 -5.82 5.18
C THR A 9 8.23 -6.57 4.83
N GLU A 10 9.39 -6.09 5.25
CA GLU A 10 10.65 -6.83 5.13
C GLU A 10 10.72 -7.91 6.22
N GLU A 11 10.32 -7.56 7.44
CA GLU A 11 10.32 -8.48 8.58
C GLU A 11 9.01 -9.27 8.77
N ASN A 12 7.99 -8.99 7.95
CA ASN A 12 6.66 -9.58 8.09
C ASN A 12 6.09 -9.41 9.52
N LYS A 13 6.14 -8.18 10.04
CA LYS A 13 5.78 -7.91 11.44
C LYS A 13 4.98 -6.64 11.62
N LEU A 14 3.90 -6.75 12.40
CA LEU A 14 3.18 -5.60 12.92
C LEU A 14 4.03 -4.92 14.00
N ILE A 15 4.40 -3.67 13.76
CA ILE A 15 5.26 -2.88 14.66
C ILE A 15 4.43 -2.05 15.61
N MET A 16 3.29 -1.53 15.15
CA MET A 16 2.45 -0.62 15.93
C MET A 16 1.01 -0.68 15.46
N GLN A 17 0.06 -0.55 16.39
CA GLN A 17 -1.36 -0.34 16.08
C GLN A 17 -1.82 1.02 16.57
N GLY A 18 -2.77 1.62 15.86
CA GLY A 18 -3.43 2.83 16.33
C GLY A 18 -2.53 4.07 16.36
N ALA A 19 -1.49 4.15 15.53
CA ALA A 19 -0.60 5.29 15.46
C ALA A 19 -1.23 6.45 14.68
N THR A 20 -0.92 7.69 15.05
CA THR A 20 -1.35 8.88 14.27
C THR A 20 -0.19 9.41 13.43
N ILE A 21 -0.48 10.15 12.36
CA ILE A 21 0.57 10.82 11.56
C ILE A 21 1.50 11.68 12.43
N PRO A 22 1.02 12.55 13.35
CA PRO A 22 1.91 13.32 14.21
C PRO A 22 2.81 12.47 15.11
N MET A 23 2.30 11.35 15.65
CA MET A 23 3.10 10.43 16.45
C MET A 23 4.22 9.80 15.62
N LEU A 24 3.91 9.33 14.42
CA LEU A 24 4.86 8.70 13.51
C LEU A 24 5.90 9.71 13.01
N ALA A 25 5.46 10.92 12.66
CA ALA A 25 6.31 12.03 12.25
C ALA A 25 7.37 12.32 13.31
N ARG A 26 6.94 12.46 14.57
CA ARG A 26 7.84 12.67 15.70
C ARG A 26 8.80 11.50 15.92
N MET A 27 8.28 10.28 15.88
CA MET A 27 9.07 9.06 16.14
C MET A 27 10.14 8.82 15.08
N TRP A 28 9.86 9.17 13.84
CA TRP A 28 10.75 8.94 12.72
C TRP A 28 11.57 10.18 12.32
N GLY A 29 11.36 11.32 12.99
CA GLY A 29 12.01 12.58 12.65
C GLY A 29 11.67 13.02 11.22
N LEU A 30 10.38 12.90 10.85
CA LEU A 30 9.87 13.24 9.52
C LEU A 30 8.80 14.33 9.62
N GLU A 31 8.64 15.08 8.54
CA GLU A 31 7.56 16.06 8.43
C GLU A 31 6.18 15.36 8.32
N PRO A 32 5.15 15.80 9.08
CA PRO A 32 3.80 15.23 8.99
C PRO A 32 3.20 15.29 7.58
N GLY A 33 3.53 16.35 6.82
CA GLY A 33 3.07 16.52 5.44
C GLY A 33 3.60 15.42 4.52
N TYR A 34 4.87 15.03 4.68
CA TYR A 34 5.47 13.93 3.91
C TYR A 34 4.76 12.60 4.20
N LEU A 35 4.50 12.29 5.48
CA LEU A 35 3.78 11.07 5.84
C LEU A 35 2.34 11.06 5.31
N THR A 36 1.67 12.21 5.34
CA THR A 36 0.31 12.34 4.81
C THR A 36 0.27 12.07 3.31
N SER A 37 1.23 12.62 2.56
CA SER A 37 1.38 12.37 1.13
C SER A 37 1.73 10.91 0.86
N ALA A 38 2.68 10.32 1.59
CA ALA A 38 3.07 8.92 1.43
C ALA A 38 1.88 7.98 1.67
N VAL A 39 1.09 8.20 2.72
CA VAL A 39 -0.16 7.46 2.97
C VAL A 39 -1.16 7.63 1.84
N GLY A 40 -1.41 8.87 1.42
CA GLY A 40 -2.38 9.17 0.36
C GLY A 40 -1.98 8.58 -0.99
N LEU A 41 -0.67 8.47 -1.24
CA LEU A 41 -0.14 7.86 -2.44
C LEU A 41 -0.12 6.34 -2.33
N GLY A 42 0.10 5.80 -1.13
CA GLY A 42 0.24 4.38 -0.76
C GLY A 42 1.70 3.90 -0.64
N GLU A 43 2.65 4.81 -0.39
CA GLU A 43 4.10 4.54 -0.37
C GLU A 43 4.60 3.94 0.95
N LYS A 44 5.71 3.19 0.86
CA LYS A 44 6.48 2.80 2.04
C LYS A 44 7.23 4.02 2.60
N VAL A 45 7.29 4.09 3.93
CA VAL A 45 8.14 5.04 4.65
C VAL A 45 9.11 4.24 5.49
N LYS A 46 10.42 4.39 5.26
CA LYS A 46 11.48 3.63 5.95
C LYS A 46 11.22 2.11 5.97
N GLY A 47 10.86 1.56 4.80
CA GLY A 47 10.56 0.14 4.61
C GLY A 47 9.20 -0.32 5.16
N LYS A 48 8.39 0.58 5.72
CA LYS A 48 7.13 0.25 6.41
C LYS A 48 5.92 0.82 5.70
N TYR A 49 4.83 0.06 5.68
CA TYR A 49 3.53 0.60 5.27
C TYR A 49 2.78 1.18 6.45
N LEU A 50 2.13 2.31 6.18
CA LEU A 50 1.17 2.95 7.06
C LEU A 50 -0.23 2.63 6.54
N ILE A 51 -0.90 1.69 7.20
CA ILE A 51 -2.18 1.15 6.75
C ILE A 51 -3.26 1.66 7.68
N GLU A 52 -4.26 2.35 7.14
CA GLU A 52 -5.46 2.65 7.92
C GLU A 52 -6.11 1.33 8.35
N PRO A 53 -6.51 1.16 9.63
CA PRO A 53 -7.22 -0.03 10.04
C PRO A 53 -8.55 -0.07 9.29
N ILE A 54 -8.61 -0.91 8.25
CA ILE A 54 -9.82 -1.14 7.47
C ILE A 54 -10.82 -1.84 8.39
N GLY A 55 -11.87 -1.13 8.78
CA GLY A 55 -13.01 -1.69 9.50
C GLY A 55 -12.68 -2.21 10.90
N LEU A 56 -12.52 -1.32 11.88
CA LEU A 56 -12.72 -1.66 13.29
C LEU A 56 -14.22 -1.78 13.62
N ARG A 57 -14.92 -2.68 12.91
CA ARG A 57 -16.11 -3.35 13.41
C ARG A 57 -15.83 -4.84 13.30
N GLU A 58 -15.38 -5.39 14.42
CA GLU A 58 -15.48 -6.81 14.79
C GLU A 58 -15.25 -7.80 13.63
N THR A 59 -14.00 -7.99 13.23
CA THR A 59 -13.60 -9.27 12.64
C THR A 59 -12.16 -9.56 13.04
N PRO A 60 -11.88 -10.58 13.87
CA PRO A 60 -10.55 -10.85 14.42
C PRO A 60 -9.56 -11.46 13.40
N SER A 61 -9.79 -11.29 12.09
CA SER A 61 -9.02 -11.96 11.03
C SER A 61 -8.67 -11.09 9.82
N ASN A 62 -8.85 -9.76 9.88
CA ASN A 62 -8.55 -8.85 8.76
C ASN A 62 -7.11 -8.33 8.73
N SER A 63 -6.15 -9.09 9.25
CA SER A 63 -4.77 -8.94 8.77
C SER A 63 -4.72 -9.53 7.37
N MET A 64 -4.65 -8.69 6.33
CA MET A 64 -4.37 -9.16 4.98
C MET A 64 -3.13 -10.08 5.07
N PRO A 65 -3.22 -11.37 4.70
CA PRO A 65 -2.10 -12.31 4.79
C PRO A 65 -0.86 -11.69 4.16
N VAL A 66 0.30 -11.83 4.77
CA VAL A 66 1.49 -11.08 4.31
C VAL A 66 1.97 -11.49 2.92
N THR A 67 1.58 -12.68 2.49
CA THR A 67 1.67 -13.11 1.09
C THR A 67 1.01 -12.12 0.11
N LEU A 68 -0.05 -11.42 0.53
CA LEU A 68 -0.72 -10.38 -0.26
C LEU A 68 -0.05 -9.00 -0.15
N TRP A 69 0.86 -8.76 0.80
CA TRP A 69 1.62 -7.50 0.88
C TRP A 69 2.71 -7.41 -0.20
N HIS A 70 3.33 -8.54 -0.58
CA HIS A 70 4.18 -8.58 -1.77
C HIS A 70 3.39 -8.32 -3.06
N GLU A 71 2.17 -8.85 -3.14
CA GLU A 71 1.27 -8.50 -4.24
C GLU A 71 0.85 -7.02 -4.17
N TRP A 72 0.72 -6.45 -2.98
CA TRP A 72 0.50 -5.01 -2.79
C TRP A 72 1.67 -4.16 -3.27
N ASP A 73 2.93 -4.55 -2.98
CA ASP A 73 4.13 -3.89 -3.52
C ASP A 73 4.11 -3.85 -5.05
N LYS A 74 3.79 -5.00 -5.68
CA LYS A 74 3.65 -5.09 -7.14
C LYS A 74 2.50 -4.24 -7.67
N ILE A 75 1.34 -4.25 -7.00
CA ILE A 75 0.19 -3.42 -7.36
C ILE A 75 0.56 -1.94 -7.27
N TYR A 76 1.31 -1.56 -6.24
CA TYR A 76 1.78 -0.20 -6.03
C TYR A 76 2.72 0.26 -7.15
N GLU A 77 3.73 -0.56 -7.44
CA GLU A 77 4.69 -0.32 -8.51
C GLU A 77 3.97 -0.19 -9.86
N ILE A 78 3.09 -1.14 -10.19
CA ILE A 78 2.29 -1.10 -11.42
C ILE A 78 1.41 0.17 -11.47
N ALA A 79 0.74 0.52 -10.38
CA ALA A 79 -0.09 1.72 -10.32
C ALA A 79 0.76 3.01 -10.46
N GLY A 80 1.97 3.03 -9.92
CA GLY A 80 2.94 4.10 -10.12
C GLY A 80 3.42 4.21 -11.56
N MET A 81 3.71 3.08 -12.21
CA MET A 81 4.07 3.03 -13.63
C MET A 81 2.94 3.55 -14.52
N ILE A 82 1.68 3.16 -14.23
CA ILE A 82 0.51 3.65 -14.95
C ILE A 82 0.33 5.16 -14.76
N ARG A 83 0.42 5.66 -13.53
CA ARG A 83 0.32 7.10 -13.23
C ARG A 83 1.37 7.93 -13.97
N ASN A 84 2.56 7.37 -14.18
CA ASN A 84 3.66 8.03 -14.86
C ASN A 84 3.69 7.79 -16.38
N GLY A 85 2.64 7.20 -16.96
CA GLY A 85 2.57 6.90 -18.40
C GLY A 85 3.54 5.83 -18.88
N LYS A 86 4.17 5.09 -17.95
CA LYS A 86 5.14 4.01 -18.21
C LYS A 86 4.49 2.63 -18.24
N ALA A 87 3.19 2.53 -18.03
CA ALA A 87 2.43 1.30 -18.18
C ALA A 87 0.97 1.62 -18.49
N ARG A 88 0.23 0.65 -19.03
CA ARG A 88 -1.22 0.75 -19.25
C ARG A 88 -1.89 -0.59 -18.99
N ILE A 89 -3.19 -0.54 -18.69
CA ILE A 89 -4.03 -1.74 -18.60
C ILE A 89 -4.57 -2.04 -20.00
N VAL A 90 -4.23 -3.21 -20.53
CA VAL A 90 -4.70 -3.69 -21.82
C VAL A 90 -5.79 -4.73 -21.60
N SER A 91 -6.84 -4.68 -22.43
CA SER A 91 -7.86 -5.72 -22.52
C SER A 91 -7.71 -6.43 -23.85
N GLU A 92 -7.49 -7.74 -23.82
CA GLU A 92 -7.39 -8.57 -25.02
C GLU A 92 -8.53 -9.60 -25.06
N ARG A 93 -9.04 -9.86 -26.27
CA ARG A 93 -10.06 -10.89 -26.50
C ARG A 93 -9.35 -12.23 -26.66
N VAL A 94 -9.61 -13.17 -25.76
CA VAL A 94 -9.08 -14.53 -25.80
C VAL A 94 -10.22 -15.53 -26.03
N LYS A 95 -9.89 -16.75 -26.48
CA LYS A 95 -10.89 -17.80 -26.65
C LYS A 95 -11.51 -18.11 -25.29
N GLY A 96 -12.77 -17.73 -25.10
CA GLY A 96 -13.49 -17.86 -23.83
C GLY A 96 -13.76 -16.55 -23.06
N GLY A 97 -13.29 -15.39 -23.52
CA GLY A 97 -13.65 -14.12 -22.89
C GLY A 97 -12.68 -12.97 -23.11
N TRP A 98 -12.72 -12.00 -22.20
CA TRP A 98 -11.74 -10.92 -22.15
C TRP A 98 -10.73 -11.21 -21.05
N ARG A 99 -9.45 -11.05 -21.37
CA ARG A 99 -8.36 -11.03 -20.39
C ARG A 99 -7.88 -9.60 -20.24
N ARG A 100 -7.59 -9.18 -19.02
CA ARG A 100 -6.91 -7.91 -18.72
C ARG A 100 -5.53 -8.20 -18.17
N HIS A 101 -4.54 -7.46 -18.65
CA HIS A 101 -3.18 -7.51 -18.14
C HIS A 101 -2.56 -6.11 -18.20
N THR A 102 -1.50 -5.89 -17.42
CA THR A 102 -0.71 -4.66 -17.46
C THR A 102 0.40 -4.81 -18.49
N GLU A 103 0.55 -3.84 -19.37
CA GLU A 103 1.65 -3.73 -20.33
C GLU A 103 2.55 -2.56 -19.92
N VAL A 104 3.86 -2.80 -19.81
CA VAL A 104 4.87 -1.76 -19.54
C VAL A 104 5.22 -1.06 -20.85
N ILE A 105 5.20 0.27 -20.84
CA ILE A 105 5.53 1.13 -21.97
C ILE A 105 6.97 1.62 -21.76
N GLY A 106 7.86 1.24 -22.70
CA GLY A 106 9.28 1.62 -22.72
C GLY A 106 9.52 3.06 -23.15
#